data_AF-A0A2V3PMF4-F1
#
_entry.id   AF-A0A2V3PMF4-F1
#
_cell.length_a   1.000
_cell.length_b   1.000
_cell.length_c   1.000
_cell.angle_alpha   90.00
_cell.angle_beta   90.00
_cell.angle_gamma   90.00
#
_symmetry.space_group_name_H-M   'P 1'
#
loop_
_entity.id
_entity.type
_entity.pdbx_description
1 polymer ?
#
loop_
_entity_poly.entity_id
_entity_poly.type
_entity_poly.pdbx_seq_one_letter_code
_entity_poly.pdbx_strand_id
1 'polypeptide(L)'
;MDCLIGYIGLSSSIKVSDSGLYLNTLPNINVASVNKIADEDQQDYVQVMSDIESRSINRLRTQFIIELNKCFRVSKRDIAECLICENKDLLAVALQYLMGAELMIERITSSRINKYTTIDKITAQRSRIEFEEQFYSELHVAVIGIDIKNSDCFEDNLPDHNRFITFEETTP
;
A
#
# COMPACT_ATOMS: atom_id res chain seq x y z
N MET A 1 8.79 4.79 1.46
CA MET A 1 7.69 4.07 0.78
C MET A 1 7.11 4.81 -0.44
N ASP A 2 7.73 5.90 -0.89
CA ASP A 2 7.18 6.76 -1.95
C ASP A 2 7.03 6.06 -3.31
N CYS A 3 7.74 4.95 -3.50
CA CYS A 3 7.65 4.09 -4.70
C CYS A 3 6.26 3.53 -4.99
N LEU A 4 5.34 3.55 -4.00
CA LEU A 4 3.96 3.11 -4.14
C LEU A 4 2.95 4.24 -4.34
N ILE A 5 3.36 5.50 -4.21
CA ILE A 5 2.48 6.66 -4.37
C ILE A 5 2.08 6.78 -5.84
N GLY A 6 0.77 6.78 -6.11
CA GLY A 6 0.20 6.76 -7.46
C GLY A 6 0.37 5.43 -8.19
N TYR A 7 0.85 4.38 -7.52
CA TYR A 7 1.18 3.12 -8.17
C TYR A 7 -0.08 2.36 -8.60
N ILE A 8 -1.15 2.41 -7.79
CA ILE A 8 -2.49 1.95 -8.16
C ILE A 8 -3.37 3.17 -8.41
N GLY A 9 -4.08 3.19 -9.54
CA GLY A 9 -4.91 4.35 -9.92
C GLY A 9 -6.41 4.15 -9.75
N LEU A 10 -7.17 5.14 -10.22
CA LEU A 10 -8.57 5.03 -10.60
C LEU A 10 -8.67 5.40 -12.08
N SER A 11 -9.39 4.62 -12.88
CA SER A 11 -9.37 4.74 -14.35
C SER A 11 -10.08 5.99 -14.89
N SER A 12 -10.37 6.97 -14.04
CA SER A 12 -10.96 8.27 -14.38
C SER A 12 -9.97 9.41 -14.41
N SER A 13 -8.73 9.17 -13.99
CA SER A 13 -7.68 10.18 -13.93
C SER A 13 -7.02 10.33 -15.30
N ILE A 14 -6.68 11.58 -15.67
CA ILE A 14 -5.79 11.89 -16.81
C ILE A 14 -4.41 11.21 -16.65
N LYS A 15 -4.06 10.84 -15.40
CA LYS A 15 -2.82 10.15 -15.03
C LYS A 15 -3.02 8.63 -15.08
N VAL A 16 -2.29 7.98 -15.97
CA VAL A 16 -2.17 6.51 -16.07
C VAL A 16 -1.52 5.99 -14.79
N SER A 17 -2.01 4.88 -14.24
CA SER A 17 -1.37 4.25 -13.08
C SER A 17 -0.06 3.57 -13.49
N ASP A 18 0.97 3.70 -12.66
CA ASP A 18 2.30 3.15 -12.97
C ASP A 18 2.27 1.61 -13.08
N SER A 19 1.40 0.95 -12.32
CA SER A 19 1.18 -0.51 -12.41
C SER A 19 0.25 -0.96 -13.55
N GLY A 20 -0.50 -0.03 -14.15
CA GLY A 20 -1.62 -0.35 -15.05
C GLY A 20 -2.86 -0.92 -14.34
N LEU A 21 -2.84 -1.09 -13.01
CA LEU A 21 -4.00 -1.51 -12.22
C LEU A 21 -4.82 -0.32 -11.74
N TYR A 22 -6.14 -0.53 -11.63
CA TYR A 22 -7.08 0.51 -11.23
C TYR A 22 -8.11 -0.01 -10.23
N LEU A 23 -8.48 0.77 -9.22
CA LEU A 23 -9.44 0.35 -8.21
C LEU A 23 -10.83 0.02 -8.77
N ASN A 24 -11.27 0.70 -9.81
CA ASN A 24 -12.58 0.47 -10.43
C ASN A 24 -12.62 -0.74 -11.38
N THR A 25 -11.56 -1.54 -11.45
CA THR A 25 -11.64 -2.90 -12.00
C THR A 25 -12.05 -3.92 -10.94
N LEU A 26 -12.01 -3.55 -9.65
CA LEU A 26 -12.55 -4.37 -8.58
C LEU A 26 -14.09 -4.31 -8.58
N PRO A 27 -14.78 -5.41 -8.24
CA PRO A 27 -16.24 -5.42 -8.16
C PRO A 27 -16.75 -4.37 -7.18
N ASN A 28 -17.94 -3.81 -7.39
CA ASN A 28 -18.56 -2.85 -6.48
C ASN A 28 -17.79 -1.52 -6.27
N ILE A 29 -16.73 -1.28 -7.02
CA ILE A 29 -16.02 0.01 -7.09
C ILE A 29 -16.24 0.62 -8.47
N ASN A 30 -16.88 1.79 -8.51
CA ASN A 30 -17.00 2.58 -9.72
C ASN A 30 -16.63 4.04 -9.44
N VAL A 31 -16.07 4.72 -10.44
CA VAL A 31 -15.57 6.11 -10.32
C VAL A 31 -16.66 7.05 -9.79
N ALA A 32 -17.87 6.99 -10.35
CA ALA A 32 -18.97 7.88 -9.97
C ALA A 32 -19.32 7.77 -8.48
N SER A 33 -19.21 6.57 -7.93
CA SER A 33 -19.50 6.27 -6.54
C SER A 33 -18.37 6.67 -5.58
N VAL A 34 -17.15 6.88 -6.09
CA VAL A 34 -16.04 7.46 -5.32
C VAL A 34 -16.13 8.98 -5.32
N ASN A 35 -16.40 9.60 -6.49
CA ASN A 35 -16.60 11.05 -6.59
C ASN A 35 -17.73 11.53 -5.67
N LYS A 36 -18.84 10.79 -5.62
CA LYS A 36 -19.94 11.09 -4.70
C LYS A 36 -19.52 11.10 -3.23
N ILE A 37 -18.62 10.20 -2.81
CA ILE A 37 -18.14 10.19 -1.41
C ILE A 37 -17.41 11.50 -1.11
N ALA A 38 -16.53 11.94 -2.02
CA ALA A 38 -15.77 13.18 -1.86
C ALA A 38 -16.63 14.44 -1.88
N ASP A 39 -17.45 14.63 -2.92
CA ASP A 39 -18.30 15.81 -3.13
C ASP A 39 -19.16 16.10 -1.91
N GLU A 40 -19.72 15.03 -1.40
CA GLU A 40 -20.72 15.11 -0.40
C GLU A 40 -19.97 15.56 0.89
N ASP A 41 -18.71 15.13 1.15
CA ASP A 41 -17.97 15.32 2.43
C ASP A 41 -17.31 16.71 2.47
N GLN A 42 -17.57 17.51 1.42
CA GLN A 42 -16.88 18.77 1.14
C GLN A 42 -15.36 18.57 1.13
N GLN A 43 -14.91 17.36 0.85
CA GLN A 43 -13.51 17.00 0.72
C GLN A 43 -13.17 16.92 -0.76
N ASP A 44 -11.95 17.34 -1.09
CA ASP A 44 -11.43 17.11 -2.43
C ASP A 44 -11.30 15.60 -2.65
N TYR A 45 -11.80 15.11 -3.78
CA TYR A 45 -11.61 13.73 -4.23
C TYR A 45 -10.15 13.31 -4.19
N VAL A 46 -9.25 14.24 -4.55
CA VAL A 46 -7.80 14.02 -4.49
C VAL A 46 -7.35 13.73 -3.06
N GLN A 47 -7.92 14.42 -2.08
CA GLN A 47 -7.59 14.22 -0.66
C GLN A 47 -8.10 12.85 -0.17
N VAL A 48 -9.35 12.49 -0.46
CA VAL A 48 -9.91 11.18 -0.08
C VAL A 48 -9.04 10.04 -0.63
N MET A 49 -8.64 10.13 -1.88
CA MET A 49 -7.79 9.13 -2.51
C MET A 49 -6.38 9.10 -1.93
N SER A 50 -5.78 10.26 -1.64
CA SER A 50 -4.50 10.36 -0.96
C SER A 50 -4.54 9.73 0.44
N ASP A 51 -5.63 9.92 1.18
CA ASP A 51 -5.79 9.37 2.51
C ASP A 51 -5.94 7.84 2.46
N ILE A 52 -6.73 7.31 1.52
CA ILE A 52 -6.87 5.87 1.26
C ILE A 52 -5.52 5.25 0.89
N GLU A 53 -4.78 5.88 -0.02
CA GLU A 53 -3.46 5.40 -0.45
C GLU A 53 -2.47 5.39 0.71
N SER A 54 -2.39 6.47 1.48
CA SER A 54 -1.51 6.57 2.65
C SER A 54 -1.83 5.50 3.70
N ARG A 55 -3.11 5.27 4.01
CA ARG A 55 -3.51 4.19 4.93
C ARG A 55 -3.13 2.82 4.38
N SER A 56 -3.37 2.59 3.10
CA SER A 56 -3.07 1.31 2.42
C SER A 56 -1.57 1.02 2.43
N ILE A 57 -0.72 1.99 2.10
CA ILE A 57 0.74 1.83 2.11
C ILE A 57 1.25 1.51 3.53
N ASN A 58 0.73 2.20 4.55
CA ASN A 58 1.11 1.96 5.95
C ASN A 58 0.66 0.57 6.44
N ARG A 59 -0.54 0.13 6.05
CA ARG A 59 -1.03 -1.23 6.35
C ARG A 59 -0.25 -2.29 5.61
N LEU A 60 0.03 -2.10 4.32
CA LEU A 60 0.83 -3.01 3.50
C LEU A 60 2.19 -3.23 4.15
N ARG A 61 2.91 -2.18 4.55
CA ARG A 61 4.20 -2.31 5.23
C ARG A 61 4.10 -3.19 6.48
N THR A 62 3.11 -2.95 7.33
CA THR A 62 2.92 -3.72 8.57
C THR A 62 2.69 -5.19 8.26
N GLN A 63 1.80 -5.50 7.32
CA GLN A 63 1.45 -6.88 6.97
C GLN A 63 2.57 -7.58 6.21
N PHE A 64 3.26 -6.86 5.33
CA PHE A 64 4.43 -7.37 4.63
C PHE A 64 5.54 -7.74 5.61
N ILE A 65 5.84 -6.90 6.62
CA ILE A 65 6.83 -7.24 7.66
C ILE A 65 6.43 -8.52 8.42
N ILE A 66 5.14 -8.68 8.74
CA ILE A 66 4.64 -9.89 9.42
C ILE A 66 4.88 -11.13 8.55
N GLU A 67 4.46 -11.09 7.29
CA GLU A 67 4.57 -12.24 6.38
C GLU A 67 6.03 -12.52 5.99
N LEU A 68 6.83 -11.48 5.77
CA LEU A 68 8.27 -11.57 5.52
C LEU A 68 9.00 -12.21 6.71
N ASN A 69 8.64 -11.84 7.95
CA ASN A 69 9.23 -12.45 9.13
C ASN A 69 8.86 -13.93 9.25
N LYS A 70 7.61 -14.28 8.93
CA LYS A 70 7.13 -15.66 8.92
C LYS A 70 7.88 -16.53 7.91
N CYS A 71 8.08 -16.03 6.69
CA CYS A 71 8.73 -16.78 5.61
C CYS A 71 10.27 -16.80 5.71
N PHE A 72 10.88 -15.68 6.07
CA PHE A 72 12.33 -15.46 5.91
C PHE A 72 13.04 -14.91 7.15
N ARG A 73 12.32 -14.70 8.27
CA ARG A 73 12.87 -14.20 9.54
C ARG A 73 13.47 -12.79 9.46
N VAL A 74 13.04 -11.99 8.49
CA VAL A 74 13.41 -10.58 8.35
C VAL A 74 12.33 -9.69 8.97
N SER A 75 12.70 -8.75 9.83
CA SER A 75 11.77 -7.80 10.47
C SER A 75 12.26 -6.35 10.48
N LYS A 76 13.46 -6.09 9.96
CA LYS A 76 14.00 -4.73 9.88
C LYS A 76 13.15 -3.91 8.93
N ARG A 77 12.66 -2.77 9.42
CA ARG A 77 11.76 -1.90 8.65
C ARG A 77 12.39 -1.43 7.34
N ASP A 78 13.62 -0.93 7.37
CA ASP A 78 14.24 -0.34 6.17
C ASP A 78 14.48 -1.38 5.07
N ILE A 79 14.87 -2.60 5.45
CA ILE A 79 14.98 -3.73 4.52
C ILE A 79 13.61 -4.08 3.94
N ALA A 80 12.57 -4.14 4.77
CA ALA A 80 11.23 -4.45 4.30
C ALA A 80 10.69 -3.36 3.35
N GLU A 81 10.91 -2.08 3.65
CA GLU A 81 10.52 -0.97 2.76
C GLU A 81 11.28 -1.03 1.43
N CYS A 82 12.57 -1.34 1.46
CA CYS A 82 13.38 -1.56 0.26
C CYS A 82 12.83 -2.72 -0.59
N LEU A 83 12.60 -3.89 0.05
CA LEU A 83 12.07 -5.08 -0.63
C LEU A 83 10.70 -4.84 -1.26
N ILE A 84 9.84 -4.05 -0.60
CA ILE A 84 8.55 -3.66 -1.18
C ILE A 84 8.76 -2.83 -2.45
N CYS A 85 9.69 -1.88 -2.45
CA CYS A 85 9.95 -1.05 -3.63
C CYS A 85 10.60 -1.85 -4.77
N GLU A 86 11.54 -2.73 -4.46
CA GLU A 86 12.21 -3.62 -5.42
C GLU A 86 11.20 -4.59 -6.07
N ASN A 87 10.21 -5.06 -5.31
CA ASN A 87 9.24 -6.08 -5.74
C ASN A 87 7.81 -5.54 -5.89
N LYS A 88 7.64 -4.23 -6.14
CA LYS A 88 6.32 -3.58 -6.18
C LYS A 88 5.39 -4.17 -7.25
N ASP A 89 5.93 -4.71 -8.33
CA ASP A 89 5.17 -5.38 -9.40
C ASP A 89 4.49 -6.65 -8.86
N LEU A 90 5.20 -7.47 -8.09
CA LEU A 90 4.65 -8.66 -7.43
C LEU A 90 3.59 -8.30 -6.38
N LEU A 91 3.74 -7.15 -5.74
CA LEU A 91 2.84 -6.66 -4.68
C LEU A 91 1.65 -5.85 -5.22
N ALA A 92 1.61 -5.55 -6.51
CA ALA A 92 0.65 -4.61 -7.09
C ALA A 92 -0.81 -5.05 -6.87
N VAL A 93 -1.10 -6.33 -7.10
CA VAL A 93 -2.44 -6.90 -6.94
C VAL A 93 -2.85 -6.90 -5.46
N ALA A 94 -1.95 -7.29 -4.55
CA ALA A 94 -2.20 -7.23 -3.12
C ALA A 94 -2.52 -5.79 -2.67
N LEU A 95 -1.73 -4.81 -3.10
CA LEU A 95 -1.96 -3.41 -2.80
C LEU A 95 -3.30 -2.90 -3.37
N GLN A 96 -3.67 -3.31 -4.59
CA GLN A 96 -4.96 -2.96 -5.20
C GLN A 96 -6.14 -3.44 -4.34
N TYR A 97 -6.12 -4.69 -3.89
CA TYR A 97 -7.18 -5.23 -3.01
C TYR A 97 -7.20 -4.53 -1.66
N LEU A 98 -6.04 -4.24 -1.07
CA LEU A 98 -5.97 -3.50 0.19
C LEU A 98 -6.57 -2.09 0.08
N MET A 99 -6.25 -1.37 -0.99
CA MET A 99 -6.85 -0.07 -1.29
C MET A 99 -8.35 -0.17 -1.52
N GLY A 100 -8.82 -1.24 -2.18
CA GLY A 100 -10.25 -1.52 -2.31
C GLY A 100 -10.95 -1.71 -0.96
N ALA A 101 -10.33 -2.44 -0.04
CA ALA A 101 -10.84 -2.61 1.32
C ALA A 101 -10.88 -1.29 2.11
N GLU A 102 -9.83 -0.46 2.01
CA GLU A 102 -9.78 0.88 2.61
C GLU A 102 -10.85 1.82 2.05
N LEU A 103 -11.12 1.78 0.75
CA LEU A 103 -12.20 2.53 0.13
C LEU A 103 -13.57 2.07 0.65
N MET A 104 -13.76 0.77 0.89
CA MET A 104 -15.00 0.29 1.49
C MET A 104 -15.15 0.75 2.94
N ILE A 105 -14.05 0.85 3.70
CA ILE A 105 -14.07 1.45 5.05
C ILE A 105 -14.53 2.90 4.97
N GLU A 106 -13.91 3.69 4.09
CA GLU A 106 -14.26 5.10 3.87
C GLU A 106 -15.76 5.24 3.55
N ARG A 107 -16.27 4.40 2.65
CA ARG A 107 -17.70 4.33 2.33
C ARG A 107 -18.56 4.00 3.55
N ILE A 108 -18.15 3.02 4.36
CA ILE A 108 -18.89 2.57 5.56
C ILE A 108 -18.96 3.65 6.65
N THR A 109 -17.87 4.39 6.84
CA THR A 109 -17.72 5.38 7.90
C THR A 109 -18.24 6.75 7.51
N SER A 110 -18.26 7.06 6.20
CA SER A 110 -18.90 8.29 5.70
C SER A 110 -20.36 8.32 6.14
N SER A 111 -20.85 9.51 6.50
CA SER A 111 -22.20 9.73 7.04
C SER A 111 -23.36 9.43 6.07
N ARG A 112 -23.09 8.86 4.87
CA ARG A 112 -23.98 8.94 3.69
C ARG A 112 -24.47 7.66 3.07
N ILE A 113 -24.13 6.52 3.63
CA ILE A 113 -24.76 5.25 3.24
C ILE A 113 -26.30 5.31 3.29
N ASN A 114 -26.87 6.27 4.03
CA ASN A 114 -28.30 6.36 4.28
C ASN A 114 -29.13 7.16 3.26
N LYS A 115 -28.60 7.70 2.15
CA LYS A 115 -29.48 8.50 1.25
C LYS A 115 -29.40 8.21 -0.26
N TYR A 116 -28.23 7.99 -0.86
CA TYR A 116 -28.14 7.97 -2.35
C TYR A 116 -27.05 7.07 -3.00
N THR A 117 -26.44 6.11 -2.28
CA THR A 117 -25.47 5.18 -2.89
C THR A 117 -26.14 3.94 -3.48
N THR A 118 -25.76 3.53 -4.70
CA THR A 118 -26.27 2.32 -5.39
C THR A 118 -25.96 1.02 -4.65
N ILE A 119 -24.98 1.07 -3.73
CA ILE A 119 -24.50 -0.06 -2.93
C ILE A 119 -24.91 0.22 -1.48
N ASP A 120 -25.60 -0.74 -0.86
CA ASP A 120 -25.99 -0.66 0.54
C ASP A 120 -24.81 -0.96 1.49
N LYS A 121 -24.97 -0.61 2.78
CA LYS A 121 -23.95 -0.84 3.83
C LYS A 121 -23.46 -2.27 3.89
N ILE A 122 -24.38 -3.22 3.71
CA ILE A 122 -24.11 -4.65 3.86
C ILE A 122 -23.21 -5.11 2.72
N THR A 123 -23.45 -4.63 1.51
CA THR A 123 -22.66 -4.92 0.32
C THR A 123 -21.27 -4.30 0.44
N ALA A 124 -21.15 -3.06 0.93
CA ALA A 124 -19.85 -2.45 1.21
C ALA A 124 -19.06 -3.23 2.28
N GLN A 125 -19.73 -3.69 3.35
CA GLN A 125 -19.12 -4.54 4.37
C GLN A 125 -18.65 -5.89 3.81
N ARG A 126 -19.47 -6.51 2.95
CA ARG A 126 -19.11 -7.79 2.31
C ARG A 126 -17.91 -7.63 1.39
N SER A 127 -17.92 -6.64 0.50
CA SER A 127 -16.79 -6.38 -0.39
C SER A 127 -15.53 -6.00 0.37
N ARG A 128 -15.63 -5.28 1.50
CA ARG A 128 -14.47 -5.04 2.37
C ARG A 128 -13.81 -6.34 2.82
N ILE A 129 -14.62 -7.30 3.29
CA ILE A 129 -14.13 -8.59 3.79
C ILE A 129 -13.50 -9.39 2.64
N GLU A 130 -14.20 -9.50 1.51
CA GLU A 130 -13.70 -10.21 0.32
C GLU A 130 -12.36 -9.64 -0.17
N PHE A 131 -12.23 -8.31 -0.22
CA PHE A 131 -10.99 -7.65 -0.60
C PHE A 131 -9.87 -7.86 0.40
N GLU A 132 -10.18 -7.84 1.69
CA GLU A 132 -9.19 -8.08 2.73
C GLU A 132 -8.68 -9.52 2.70
N GLU A 133 -9.56 -10.50 2.48
CA GLU A 133 -9.19 -11.90 2.30
C GLU A 133 -8.28 -12.10 1.07
N GLN A 134 -8.66 -11.50 -0.07
CA GLN A 134 -7.86 -11.59 -1.28
C GLN A 134 -6.51 -10.89 -1.10
N PHE A 135 -6.46 -9.74 -0.43
CA PHE A 135 -5.22 -9.06 -0.08
C PHE A 135 -4.25 -9.99 0.66
N TYR A 136 -4.69 -10.70 1.69
CA TYR A 136 -3.82 -11.61 2.44
C TYR A 136 -3.34 -12.79 1.59
N SER A 137 -4.20 -13.35 0.73
CA SER A 137 -3.81 -14.42 -0.20
C SER A 137 -2.73 -13.96 -1.18
N GLU A 138 -2.94 -12.81 -1.83
CA GLU A 138 -2.00 -12.25 -2.81
C GLU A 138 -0.69 -11.83 -2.15
N LEU A 139 -0.75 -11.21 -0.96
CA LEU A 139 0.44 -10.85 -0.20
C LEU A 139 1.29 -12.08 0.12
N HIS A 140 0.67 -13.17 0.56
CA HIS A 140 1.37 -14.42 0.86
C HIS A 140 2.10 -14.97 -0.37
N VAL A 141 1.41 -15.06 -1.50
CA VAL A 141 1.99 -15.54 -2.77
C VAL A 141 3.13 -14.62 -3.22
N ALA A 142 2.92 -13.31 -3.18
CA ALA A 142 3.92 -12.31 -3.55
C ALA A 142 5.18 -12.44 -2.69
N VAL A 143 5.05 -12.52 -1.36
CA VAL A 143 6.18 -12.64 -0.44
C VAL A 143 6.99 -13.91 -0.69
N ILE A 144 6.33 -15.06 -0.90
CA ILE A 144 7.04 -16.31 -1.23
C ILE A 144 7.81 -16.19 -2.56
N GLY A 145 7.30 -15.41 -3.51
CA GLY A 145 7.92 -15.20 -4.82
C GLY A 145 9.15 -14.30 -4.81
N ILE A 146 9.48 -13.63 -3.70
CA ILE A 146 10.63 -12.71 -3.64
C ILE A 146 11.94 -13.49 -3.57
N ASP A 147 12.88 -13.14 -4.46
CA ASP A 147 14.26 -13.65 -4.41
C ASP A 147 15.13 -12.86 -3.43
N ILE A 148 14.99 -13.18 -2.15
CA ILE A 148 15.72 -12.50 -1.08
C ILE A 148 17.25 -12.67 -1.18
N LYS A 149 17.74 -13.74 -1.81
CA LYS A 149 19.18 -14.02 -1.85
C LYS A 149 19.93 -13.08 -2.79
N ASN A 150 19.24 -12.64 -3.84
CA ASN A 150 19.80 -11.78 -4.88
C ASN A 150 19.27 -10.34 -4.78
N SER A 151 18.69 -9.97 -3.62
CA SER A 151 18.17 -8.63 -3.38
C SER A 151 19.26 -7.70 -2.87
N ASP A 152 19.37 -6.53 -3.50
CA ASP A 152 20.29 -5.46 -3.11
C ASP A 152 19.90 -4.82 -1.76
N CYS A 153 18.70 -5.09 -1.24
CA CYS A 153 18.21 -4.53 0.03
C CYS A 153 18.95 -5.04 1.27
N PHE A 154 19.82 -6.04 1.11
CA PHE A 154 20.65 -6.58 2.17
C PHE A 154 22.10 -6.09 2.09
N GLU A 155 22.48 -5.37 1.04
CA GLU A 155 23.82 -4.77 0.91
C GLU A 155 23.89 -3.48 1.74
N ASP A 156 24.43 -3.64 2.94
CA ASP A 156 25.08 -2.62 3.79
C ASP A 156 24.26 -1.42 4.29
N ASN A 157 23.68 -1.62 5.48
CA ASN A 157 23.83 -0.67 6.59
C ASN A 157 25.29 -0.66 7.09
N LEU A 158 26.27 -0.37 6.24
CA LEU A 158 27.59 0.01 6.74
C LEU A 158 27.52 1.50 7.07
N PRO A 159 27.61 1.90 8.36
CA PRO A 159 27.93 3.27 8.67
C PRO A 159 29.28 3.57 8.02
N ASP A 160 29.28 4.64 7.23
CA ASP A 160 30.44 5.22 6.56
C ASP A 160 31.62 5.31 7.55
N HIS A 161 32.51 4.31 7.54
CA HIS A 161 33.77 4.33 8.30
C HIS A 161 34.76 5.26 7.61
N ASN A 162 34.39 6.53 7.48
CA ASN A 162 35.24 7.60 6.97
C ASN A 162 35.17 8.86 7.84
N ARG A 163 35.04 8.68 9.16
CA ARG A 163 35.60 9.65 10.12
C ARG A 163 36.92 9.10 10.64
N PHE A 164 37.98 9.38 9.89
CA PHE A 164 39.33 9.41 10.44
C PHE A 164 39.32 10.40 11.62
N ILE A 165 39.21 9.88 12.84
CA ILE A 165 39.69 10.59 14.01
C ILE A 165 41.20 10.50 13.92
N THR A 166 41.83 11.56 13.43
CA THR A 166 43.26 11.77 13.61
C THR A 166 43.51 11.84 15.12
N PHE A 167 44.10 10.79 15.69
CA PHE A 167 44.76 10.92 16.98
C PHE A 167 45.98 11.79 16.76
N GLU A 168 45.98 13.02 17.30
CA GLU A 168 47.23 13.74 17.53
C GLU A 168 48.07 12.88 18.47
N GLU A 169 49.16 12.32 17.96
CA GLU A 169 50.26 11.82 18.79
C GLU A 169 50.87 13.02 19.52
N THR A 170 50.44 13.28 20.75
CA THR A 170 51.27 13.98 21.70
C THR A 170 52.34 13.01 22.21
N THR A 171 53.49 13.02 21.57
CA THR A 171 54.74 12.45 22.11
C THR A 171 55.37 13.43 23.14
N PRO A 172 56.17 12.91 24.09
CA PRO A 172 56.28 13.39 25.48
C PRO A 172 57.01 14.72 25.71
#